data_AF-A0AAE1NT76-F1
#
_entry.id   AF-A0AAE1NT76-F1
#
_cell.length_a   1.000
_cell.length_b   1.000
_cell.length_c   1.000
_cell.angle_alpha   90.00
_cell.angle_beta   90.00
_cell.angle_gamma   90.00
#
_symmetry.space_group_name_H-M   'P 1'
#
loop_
_entity.id
_entity.type
_entity.pdbx_description
1 polymer ?
#
loop_
_entity_poly.entity_id
_entity_poly.type
_entity_poly.pdbx_seq_one_letter_code
_entity_poly.pdbx_strand_id
1 'polypeptide(L)'
;MLVKSKLMNSVIQVDTEEEGQIWVVLSCLPTLKLGGIYIPPNDSPYYSPAQYGALAKHTTDRDKVIVLGDFNARVATPLLADRDGNYYQYQGVQDNVVNEHGRTLLNICNNNGLTVANHLYHNGNLLGGDLSFRRREHWISEIDLCIIKNECADMITNLNVDQTIPRSYHAPLCITVAIAERQVVSPAELLHRASALGEPQYVENIQPSLPKSMQYKTVDPDVLTTELQETPTPILAENSEVCDVEAAVTEGYRIIRAAAAAAAAAAVHTTRVTNRQQVTANNAWESLEPRWRRILETNDTKMIWKFINWKGNVDQNMDDRPNEAQFKEHLENLLNPEHANTTTSCDVSAAPYIPILDDLFTCEELSQHCTTQRVRP
;
A
#
# COMPACT_ATOMS: atom_id res chain seq x y z
N MET A 1 5.14 -9.72 0.21
CA MET A 1 4.88 -8.67 -0.81
C MET A 1 3.76 -9.09 -1.77
N LEU A 2 3.78 -10.31 -2.32
CA LEU A 2 2.74 -10.84 -3.22
C LEU A 2 1.31 -10.85 -2.63
N VAL A 3 1.14 -11.24 -1.36
CA VAL A 3 -0.18 -11.24 -0.68
C VAL A 3 -0.76 -9.82 -0.56
N LYS A 4 0.08 -8.82 -0.29
CA LYS A 4 -0.34 -7.40 -0.23
C LYS A 4 -0.78 -6.89 -1.60
N SER A 5 -0.01 -7.19 -2.65
CA SER A 5 -0.36 -6.82 -4.02
C SER A 5 -1.67 -7.46 -4.48
N LYS A 6 -1.88 -8.74 -4.15
CA LYS A 6 -3.11 -9.44 -4.49
C LYS A 6 -4.33 -8.93 -3.70
N LEU A 7 -4.18 -8.62 -2.42
CA LEU A 7 -5.24 -7.99 -1.62
C LEU A 7 -5.63 -6.63 -2.16
N MET A 8 -4.65 -5.82 -2.59
CA MET A 8 -4.94 -4.51 -3.16
C MET A 8 -5.77 -4.62 -4.43
N ASN A 9 -5.54 -5.60 -5.29
CA ASN A 9 -6.37 -5.81 -6.50
C ASN A 9 -7.82 -6.22 -6.18
N SER A 10 -8.05 -6.84 -5.02
CA SER A 10 -9.40 -7.17 -4.53
C SER A 10 -10.08 -6.03 -3.74
N VAL A 11 -9.38 -4.92 -3.53
CA VAL A 11 -9.86 -3.72 -2.81
C VAL A 11 -9.93 -2.51 -3.74
N ILE A 12 -9.07 -2.47 -4.75
CA ILE A 12 -8.87 -1.38 -5.69
C ILE A 12 -8.66 -2.01 -7.07
N GLN A 13 -9.58 -1.75 -7.99
CA GLN A 13 -9.37 -2.01 -9.41
C GLN A 13 -8.68 -0.78 -9.99
N VAL A 14 -7.48 -0.97 -10.55
CA VAL A 14 -6.71 0.08 -11.22
C VAL A 14 -6.58 -0.26 -12.69
N ASP A 15 -6.92 0.69 -13.55
CA ASP A 15 -6.78 0.62 -14.99
C ASP A 15 -5.82 1.73 -15.44
N THR A 16 -4.73 1.31 -16.11
CA THR A 16 -3.67 2.16 -16.64
C THR A 16 -3.40 1.82 -18.12
N GLU A 17 -4.39 1.31 -18.84
CA GLU A 17 -4.24 0.93 -20.26
C GLU A 17 -3.97 2.16 -21.15
N GLU A 18 -4.45 3.33 -20.73
CA GLU A 18 -4.41 4.57 -21.51
C GLU A 18 -3.29 5.49 -20.98
N GLU A 19 -2.36 5.88 -21.86
CA GLU A 19 -1.22 6.72 -21.48
C GLU A 19 -1.68 8.10 -20.97
N GLY A 20 -1.14 8.50 -19.82
CA GLY A 20 -1.52 9.75 -19.15
C GLY A 20 -2.84 9.65 -18.36
N GLN A 21 -3.43 8.47 -18.20
CA GLN A 21 -4.63 8.27 -17.40
C GLN A 21 -4.46 7.13 -16.40
N ILE A 22 -5.02 7.32 -15.21
CA ILE A 22 -5.19 6.29 -14.20
C ILE A 22 -6.63 6.28 -13.75
N TRP A 23 -7.25 5.11 -13.80
CA TRP A 23 -8.64 4.93 -13.40
C TRP A 23 -8.71 3.98 -12.23
N VAL A 24 -9.47 4.37 -11.22
CA VAL A 24 -9.56 3.65 -9.95
C VAL A 24 -11.02 3.41 -9.59
N VAL A 25 -11.34 2.17 -9.25
CA VAL A 25 -12.62 1.80 -8.62
C VAL A 25 -12.31 1.13 -7.29
N LEU A 26 -12.85 1.70 -6.21
CA LEU A 26 -12.69 1.14 -4.87
C LEU A 26 -13.78 0.10 -4.62
N SER A 27 -13.44 -1.06 -4.10
CA SER A 27 -14.43 -2.12 -3.82
C SER A 27 -15.47 -1.73 -2.77
N CYS A 28 -15.17 -0.77 -1.90
CA CYS A 28 -16.14 -0.21 -0.95
C CYS A 28 -17.05 0.87 -1.56
N LEU A 29 -16.76 1.30 -2.80
CA LEU A 29 -17.48 2.29 -3.59
C LEU A 29 -17.60 1.85 -5.06
N PRO A 30 -18.14 0.65 -5.35
CA PRO A 30 -18.04 0.06 -6.70
C PRO A 30 -18.77 0.88 -7.77
N THR A 31 -19.73 1.71 -7.36
CA THR A 31 -20.47 2.61 -8.25
C THR A 31 -19.69 3.84 -8.66
N LEU A 32 -18.69 4.26 -7.87
CA LEU A 32 -17.90 5.47 -8.12
C LEU A 32 -16.58 5.11 -8.81
N LYS A 33 -16.37 5.68 -9.99
CA LYS A 33 -15.09 5.61 -10.70
C LYS A 33 -14.33 6.92 -10.53
N LEU A 34 -13.07 6.83 -10.12
CA LEU A 34 -12.15 7.95 -9.99
C LEU A 34 -11.15 7.92 -11.14
N GLY A 35 -10.85 9.08 -11.73
CA GLY A 35 -9.85 9.24 -12.78
C GLY A 35 -8.81 10.27 -12.40
N GLY A 36 -7.53 9.96 -12.63
CA GLY A 36 -6.43 10.91 -12.68
C GLY A 36 -5.98 11.06 -14.12
N ILE A 37 -5.89 12.28 -14.64
CA ILE A 37 -5.55 12.56 -16.04
C ILE A 37 -4.43 13.57 -16.14
N TYR A 38 -3.51 13.31 -17.07
CA TYR A 38 -2.56 14.26 -17.62
C TYR A 38 -2.69 14.27 -19.14
N ILE A 39 -3.15 15.39 -19.70
CA ILE A 39 -3.17 15.63 -21.15
C ILE A 39 -2.03 16.59 -21.47
N PRO A 40 -0.98 16.17 -22.21
CA PRO A 40 0.11 17.05 -22.58
C PRO A 40 -0.37 18.23 -23.45
N PRO A 41 0.35 19.37 -23.43
CA PRO A 41 0.05 20.47 -24.33
C PRO A 41 0.25 20.06 -25.80
N ASN A 42 -0.48 20.68 -26.72
CA ASN A 42 -0.45 20.39 -28.17
C ASN A 42 0.95 20.35 -28.81
N ASP A 43 1.94 21.07 -28.28
CA ASP A 43 3.31 21.11 -28.77
C ASP A 43 4.23 20.03 -28.16
N SER A 44 3.71 19.23 -27.23
CA SER A 44 4.40 18.08 -26.67
C SER A 44 4.48 16.92 -27.69
N PRO A 45 5.64 16.23 -27.79
CA PRO A 45 5.74 15.03 -28.61
C PRO A 45 4.89 13.86 -28.09
N TYR A 46 4.38 13.95 -26.86
CA TYR A 46 3.51 12.96 -26.23
C TYR A 46 2.02 13.28 -26.37
N TYR A 47 1.66 14.43 -26.96
CA TYR A 47 0.26 14.77 -27.16
C TYR A 47 -0.40 13.81 -28.15
N SER A 48 -1.55 13.26 -27.77
CA SER A 48 -2.38 12.44 -28.63
C SER A 48 -3.85 12.80 -28.45
N PRO A 49 -4.59 13.13 -29.54
CA PRO A 49 -6.03 13.33 -29.48
C PRO A 49 -6.81 12.11 -28.95
N ALA A 50 -6.21 10.91 -29.03
CA ALA A 50 -6.82 9.69 -28.51
C ALA A 50 -7.09 9.74 -26.99
N GLN A 51 -6.33 10.53 -26.23
CA GLN A 51 -6.51 10.68 -24.78
C GLN A 51 -7.90 11.24 -24.44
N TYR A 52 -8.39 12.20 -25.22
CA TYR A 52 -9.76 12.70 -25.10
C TYR A 52 -10.81 11.65 -25.45
N GLY A 53 -10.54 10.82 -26.46
CA GLY A 53 -11.39 9.67 -26.79
C GLY A 53 -11.48 8.65 -25.65
N ALA A 54 -10.36 8.39 -24.98
CA ALA A 54 -10.30 7.51 -23.82
C ALA A 54 -11.09 8.08 -22.61
N LEU A 55 -10.95 9.39 -22.34
CA LEU A 55 -11.77 10.08 -21.33
C LEU A 55 -13.26 9.93 -21.65
N ALA A 56 -13.65 10.15 -22.90
CA ALA A 56 -15.04 9.97 -23.33
C ALA A 56 -15.50 8.51 -23.10
N LYS A 57 -14.72 7.52 -23.55
CA LYS A 57 -15.01 6.09 -23.36
C LYS A 57 -15.22 5.73 -21.88
N HIS A 58 -14.31 6.14 -21.00
CA HIS A 58 -14.40 5.81 -19.57
C HIS A 58 -15.52 6.54 -18.82
N THR A 59 -16.08 7.59 -19.40
CA THR A 59 -17.18 8.38 -18.81
C THR A 59 -18.55 8.04 -19.40
N THR A 60 -18.65 7.26 -20.48
CA THR A 60 -19.95 6.93 -21.09
C THR A 60 -20.78 5.99 -20.21
N ASP A 61 -20.20 4.90 -19.72
CA ASP A 61 -20.95 3.74 -19.21
C ASP A 61 -21.15 3.71 -17.68
N ARG A 62 -20.84 4.82 -16.98
CA ARG A 62 -20.88 4.89 -15.51
C ARG A 62 -21.68 6.09 -15.05
N ASP A 63 -22.59 5.85 -14.11
CA ASP A 63 -23.41 6.91 -13.52
C ASP A 63 -22.61 7.86 -12.62
N LYS A 64 -21.56 7.37 -11.96
CA LYS A 64 -20.76 8.19 -11.03
C LYS A 64 -19.30 8.15 -11.42
N VAL A 65 -18.84 9.26 -11.99
CA VAL A 65 -17.43 9.45 -12.36
C VAL A 65 -16.96 10.80 -11.84
N ILE A 66 -15.76 10.81 -11.26
CA ILE A 66 -15.01 12.01 -10.88
C ILE A 66 -13.62 11.89 -11.48
N VAL A 67 -13.19 12.90 -12.22
CA VAL A 67 -11.89 12.95 -12.90
C VAL A 67 -11.16 14.21 -12.46
N LEU A 68 -9.88 14.09 -12.15
CA LEU A 68 -9.01 15.16 -11.69
C LEU A 68 -7.71 15.15 -12.50
N GLY A 69 -7.09 16.31 -12.65
CA GLY A 69 -5.72 16.42 -13.09
C GLY A 69 -5.47 17.54 -14.08
N ASP A 70 -4.30 17.56 -14.68
CA ASP A 70 -3.86 18.60 -15.62
C ASP A 70 -4.34 18.25 -17.04
N PHE A 71 -5.36 18.98 -17.50
CA PHE A 71 -5.92 18.79 -18.84
C PHE A 71 -5.22 19.66 -19.89
N ASN A 72 -4.30 20.54 -19.49
CA ASN A 72 -3.80 21.66 -20.30
C ASN A 72 -4.94 22.45 -20.98
N ALA A 73 -6.13 22.42 -20.39
CA ALA A 73 -7.36 22.94 -20.92
C ALA A 73 -7.80 24.17 -20.12
N ARG A 74 -8.00 25.29 -20.81
CA ARG A 74 -8.55 26.51 -20.23
C ARG A 74 -9.97 26.65 -20.73
N VAL A 75 -10.94 26.75 -19.83
CA VAL A 75 -12.38 26.63 -20.15
C VAL A 75 -13.19 27.90 -19.91
N ALA A 76 -12.59 28.95 -19.34
CA ALA A 76 -13.28 30.17 -18.94
C ALA A 76 -14.54 29.88 -18.11
N THR A 77 -15.63 30.61 -18.38
CA THR A 77 -16.96 30.32 -17.82
C THR A 77 -17.70 29.37 -18.77
N PRO A 78 -17.73 28.06 -18.50
CA PRO A 78 -18.30 27.11 -19.45
C PRO A 78 -19.83 27.17 -19.45
N LEU A 79 -20.41 26.90 -20.62
CA LEU A 79 -21.86 26.79 -20.82
C LEU A 79 -22.22 25.30 -20.89
N LEU A 80 -22.44 24.69 -19.72
CA LEU A 80 -22.79 23.28 -19.57
C LEU A 80 -24.17 23.17 -18.92
N ALA A 81 -24.94 22.17 -19.31
CA ALA A 81 -26.28 21.92 -18.79
C ALA A 81 -26.36 20.56 -18.07
N ASP A 82 -27.29 20.47 -17.12
CA ASP A 82 -27.67 19.21 -16.48
C ASP A 82 -28.51 18.32 -17.43
N ARG A 83 -28.97 17.17 -16.93
CA ARG A 83 -29.80 16.23 -17.71
C ARG A 83 -31.17 16.81 -18.11
N ASP A 84 -31.65 17.80 -17.37
CA ASP A 84 -32.94 18.46 -17.60
C ASP A 84 -32.79 19.70 -18.51
N GLY A 85 -31.56 20.01 -18.93
CA GLY A 85 -31.24 21.15 -19.79
C GLY A 85 -31.07 22.47 -19.03
N ASN A 86 -31.01 22.45 -17.70
CA ASN A 86 -30.72 23.65 -16.92
C ASN A 86 -29.22 23.94 -16.96
N TYR A 87 -28.87 25.18 -17.29
CA TYR A 87 -27.48 25.60 -17.32
C TYR A 87 -26.91 25.72 -15.91
N TYR A 88 -25.74 25.14 -15.70
CA TYR A 88 -24.95 25.37 -14.51
C TYR A 88 -24.46 26.82 -14.45
N GLN A 89 -24.31 27.33 -13.23
CA GLN A 89 -23.78 28.66 -12.98
C GLN A 89 -22.36 28.55 -12.46
N TYR A 90 -21.50 29.46 -12.90
CA TYR A 90 -20.11 29.53 -12.48
C TYR A 90 -19.81 30.92 -11.93
N GLN A 91 -19.11 31.02 -10.80
CA GLN A 91 -18.81 32.29 -10.15
C GLN A 91 -17.34 32.38 -9.75
N GLY A 92 -16.76 33.57 -9.89
CA GLY A 92 -15.38 33.83 -9.46
C GLY A 92 -14.29 33.24 -10.38
N VAL A 93 -14.63 32.85 -11.61
CA VAL A 93 -13.66 32.37 -12.59
C VAL A 93 -12.66 33.48 -12.93
N GLN A 94 -11.37 33.25 -12.65
CA GLN A 94 -10.31 34.22 -12.92
C GLN A 94 -9.72 34.04 -14.33
N ASP A 95 -9.56 32.80 -14.78
CA ASP A 95 -9.02 32.48 -16.09
C ASP A 95 -10.12 32.60 -17.17
N ASN A 96 -10.15 33.71 -17.90
CA ASN A 96 -11.19 33.98 -18.90
C ASN A 96 -10.84 33.49 -20.32
N VAL A 97 -9.84 32.63 -20.48
CA VAL A 97 -9.38 32.15 -21.79
C VAL A 97 -9.95 30.77 -22.09
N VAL A 98 -10.37 30.56 -23.34
CA VAL A 98 -10.71 29.24 -23.87
C VAL A 98 -9.69 28.83 -24.94
N ASN A 99 -8.89 27.80 -24.64
CA ASN A 99 -7.94 27.24 -25.61
C ASN A 99 -8.53 26.04 -26.38
N GLU A 100 -7.76 25.44 -27.29
CA GLU A 100 -8.22 24.31 -28.11
C GLU A 100 -8.61 23.09 -27.27
N HIS A 101 -7.75 22.71 -26.32
CA HIS A 101 -8.02 21.67 -25.33
C HIS A 101 -9.32 21.92 -24.56
N GLY A 102 -9.55 23.17 -24.13
CA GLY A 102 -10.78 23.60 -23.47
C GLY A 102 -12.02 23.38 -24.33
N ARG A 103 -11.98 23.76 -25.62
CA ARG A 103 -13.12 23.52 -26.54
C ARG A 103 -13.41 22.03 -26.69
N THR A 104 -12.38 21.22 -26.88
CA THR A 104 -12.52 19.77 -27.01
C THR A 104 -13.09 19.15 -25.74
N LEU A 105 -12.57 19.54 -24.57
CA LEU A 105 -13.04 19.06 -23.28
C LEU A 105 -14.51 19.44 -23.02
N LEU A 106 -14.90 20.68 -23.31
CA LEU A 106 -16.28 21.14 -23.14
C LEU A 106 -17.26 20.42 -24.08
N ASN A 107 -16.84 20.09 -25.30
CA ASN A 107 -17.65 19.26 -26.21
C ASN A 107 -17.87 17.86 -25.64
N ILE A 108 -16.83 17.24 -25.08
CA ILE A 108 -16.95 15.93 -24.42
C ILE A 108 -17.87 16.04 -23.21
N CYS A 109 -17.74 17.11 -22.41
CA CYS A 109 -18.60 17.32 -21.25
C CYS A 109 -20.08 17.39 -21.64
N ASN A 110 -20.41 18.19 -22.65
CA ASN A 110 -21.78 18.29 -23.17
C ASN A 110 -22.31 16.96 -23.70
N ASN A 111 -21.49 16.21 -24.44
CA ASN A 111 -21.92 14.95 -25.06
C ASN A 111 -22.08 13.81 -24.05
N ASN A 112 -21.31 13.84 -22.97
CA ASN A 112 -21.25 12.75 -21.99
C ASN A 112 -21.96 13.08 -20.67
N GLY A 113 -22.68 14.20 -20.57
CA GLY A 113 -23.34 14.61 -19.33
C GLY A 113 -22.35 14.85 -18.18
N LEU A 114 -21.20 15.45 -18.50
CA LEU A 114 -20.21 15.89 -17.52
C LEU A 114 -20.30 17.39 -17.31
N THR A 115 -19.82 17.83 -16.16
CA THR A 115 -19.67 19.26 -15.84
C THR A 115 -18.29 19.53 -15.24
N VAL A 116 -17.86 20.79 -15.31
CA VAL A 116 -16.64 21.25 -14.64
C VAL A 116 -17.03 21.63 -13.22
N ALA A 117 -16.39 21.05 -12.20
CA ALA A 117 -16.71 21.34 -10.82
C ALA A 117 -16.03 22.61 -10.29
N ASN A 118 -14.92 23.03 -10.91
CA ASN A 118 -14.25 24.28 -10.56
C ASN A 118 -15.22 25.46 -10.73
N HIS A 119 -15.30 26.33 -9.73
CA HIS A 119 -16.14 27.52 -9.68
C HIS A 119 -17.65 27.26 -9.82
N LEU A 120 -18.10 26.00 -9.74
CA LEU A 120 -19.48 25.61 -9.93
C LEU A 120 -20.35 26.07 -8.75
N TYR A 121 -21.42 26.80 -9.06
CA TYR A 121 -22.47 27.13 -8.09
C TYR A 121 -23.63 26.15 -8.24
N HIS A 122 -23.82 25.31 -7.23
CA HIS A 122 -24.81 24.23 -7.24
C HIS A 122 -25.49 24.10 -5.88
N ASN A 123 -26.83 24.02 -5.88
CA ASN A 123 -27.64 23.86 -4.65
C ASN A 123 -27.31 24.86 -3.52
N GLY A 124 -27.02 26.11 -3.89
CA GLY A 124 -26.68 27.17 -2.92
C GLY A 124 -25.25 27.10 -2.39
N ASN A 125 -24.45 26.16 -2.87
CA ASN A 125 -23.03 26.02 -2.53
C ASN A 125 -22.17 26.45 -3.72
N LEU A 126 -21.19 27.32 -3.45
CA LEU A 126 -20.15 27.65 -4.43
C LEU A 126 -18.96 26.74 -4.20
N LEU A 127 -18.69 25.84 -5.14
CA LEU A 127 -17.43 25.11 -5.16
C LEU A 127 -16.28 26.08 -5.46
N GLY A 128 -15.14 25.87 -4.81
CA GLY A 128 -13.98 26.71 -5.00
C GLY A 128 -13.36 26.54 -6.39
N GLY A 129 -12.16 27.07 -6.55
CA GLY A 129 -11.43 27.13 -7.80
C GLY A 129 -10.45 28.29 -7.73
N ASP A 130 -9.33 28.17 -8.42
CA ASP A 130 -8.35 29.23 -8.58
C ASP A 130 -7.42 28.87 -9.74
N LEU A 131 -6.55 29.80 -10.12
CA LEU A 131 -5.46 29.52 -11.04
C LEU A 131 -4.59 28.39 -10.48
N SER A 132 -4.40 27.35 -11.27
CA SER A 132 -3.70 26.14 -10.83
C SER A 132 -2.27 26.05 -11.36
N PHE A 133 -1.90 26.85 -12.36
CA PHE A 133 -0.57 26.86 -12.96
C PHE A 133 0.10 28.22 -12.86
N ARG A 134 1.38 28.23 -12.48
CA ARG A 134 2.21 29.42 -12.38
C ARG A 134 3.43 29.39 -13.27
N ARG A 135 3.81 30.58 -13.72
CA ARG A 135 5.10 30.84 -14.35
C ARG A 135 5.89 31.77 -13.45
N ARG A 136 7.02 31.28 -12.93
CA ARG A 136 7.79 31.96 -11.88
C ARG A 136 6.90 32.14 -10.63
N GLU A 137 6.69 33.36 -10.18
CA GLU A 137 5.94 33.69 -8.95
C GLU A 137 4.47 34.03 -9.21
N HIS A 138 4.00 34.00 -10.46
CA HIS A 138 2.65 34.43 -10.81
C HIS A 138 1.82 33.24 -11.29
N TRP A 139 0.68 33.02 -10.65
CA TRP A 139 -0.37 32.13 -11.14
C TRP A 139 -1.01 32.77 -12.38
N ILE A 140 -1.13 32.02 -13.47
CA ILE A 140 -1.49 32.58 -14.79
C ILE A 140 -2.59 31.81 -15.52
N SER A 141 -2.88 30.57 -15.13
CA SER A 141 -3.93 29.78 -15.77
C SER A 141 -4.52 28.73 -14.84
N GLU A 142 -5.76 28.38 -15.10
CA GLU A 142 -6.46 27.24 -14.51
C GLU A 142 -6.49 26.12 -15.55
N ILE A 143 -5.71 25.06 -15.31
CA ILE A 143 -5.59 23.90 -16.22
C ILE A 143 -5.74 22.57 -15.49
N ASP A 144 -5.64 22.58 -14.16
CA ASP A 144 -5.95 21.46 -13.29
C ASP A 144 -7.44 21.51 -12.95
N LEU A 145 -8.22 20.61 -13.53
CA LEU A 145 -9.68 20.65 -13.47
C LEU A 145 -10.22 19.43 -12.74
N CYS A 146 -11.38 19.61 -12.09
CA CYS A 146 -12.22 18.52 -11.64
C CYS A 146 -13.42 18.40 -12.59
N ILE A 147 -13.51 17.28 -13.30
CA ILE A 147 -14.62 16.95 -14.20
C ILE A 147 -15.46 15.87 -13.55
N ILE A 148 -16.77 16.08 -13.47
CA ILE A 148 -17.67 15.17 -12.78
C ILE A 148 -18.86 14.81 -13.67
N LYS A 149 -19.41 13.61 -13.51
CA LYS A 149 -20.78 13.33 -13.98
C LYS A 149 -21.77 14.25 -13.26
N ASN A 150 -22.80 14.68 -13.96
CA ASN A 150 -23.85 15.54 -13.39
C ASN A 150 -24.45 14.94 -12.09
N GLU A 151 -24.56 13.62 -12.01
CA GLU A 151 -25.06 12.86 -10.86
C GLU A 151 -24.14 12.95 -9.63
N CYS A 152 -22.88 13.34 -9.82
CA CYS A 152 -21.90 13.53 -8.75
C CYS A 152 -21.89 14.96 -8.20
N ALA A 153 -22.64 15.92 -8.76
CA ALA A 153 -22.60 17.32 -8.34
C ALA A 153 -22.89 17.47 -6.83
N ASP A 154 -23.89 16.76 -6.32
CA ASP A 154 -24.24 16.77 -4.89
C ASP A 154 -23.23 16.03 -4.00
N MET A 155 -22.34 15.22 -4.59
CA MET A 155 -21.32 14.51 -3.84
C MET A 155 -20.12 15.42 -3.52
N ILE A 156 -19.85 16.45 -4.32
CA ILE A 156 -18.71 17.35 -4.07
C ILE A 156 -19.13 18.40 -3.05
N THR A 157 -18.58 18.30 -1.84
CA THR A 157 -18.88 19.23 -0.74
C THR A 157 -17.90 20.39 -0.66
N ASN A 158 -16.68 20.18 -1.16
CA ASN A 158 -15.64 21.18 -1.19
C ASN A 158 -14.69 20.92 -2.36
N LEU A 159 -14.19 22.00 -2.96
CA LEU A 159 -13.12 21.98 -3.97
C LEU A 159 -12.20 23.16 -3.67
N ASN A 160 -10.89 22.92 -3.66
CA ASN A 160 -9.89 23.94 -3.38
C ASN A 160 -8.63 23.76 -4.22
N VAL A 161 -8.01 24.87 -4.62
CA VAL A 161 -6.70 24.91 -5.29
C VAL A 161 -5.70 25.52 -4.32
N ASP A 162 -4.76 24.72 -3.82
CA ASP A 162 -3.80 25.17 -2.79
C ASP A 162 -2.56 25.81 -3.42
N GLN A 163 -2.64 27.13 -3.63
CA GLN A 163 -1.55 27.95 -4.14
C GLN A 163 -0.42 28.21 -3.11
N THR A 164 -0.55 27.74 -1.87
CA THR A 164 0.45 28.01 -0.81
C THR A 164 1.68 27.12 -0.91
N ILE A 165 1.62 26.02 -1.67
CA ILE A 165 2.68 25.03 -1.77
C ILE A 165 3.78 25.52 -2.73
N PRO A 166 4.99 25.87 -2.23
CA PRO A 166 5.93 26.70 -2.97
C PRO A 166 6.82 25.95 -3.97
N ARG A 167 6.68 24.63 -4.12
CA ARG A 167 7.67 23.79 -4.83
C ARG A 167 7.25 23.29 -6.22
N SER A 168 5.97 23.42 -6.59
CA SER A 168 5.48 22.99 -7.89
C SER A 168 5.10 24.18 -8.76
N TYR A 169 5.12 24.02 -10.09
CA TYR A 169 4.50 24.98 -11.01
C TYR A 169 2.98 24.81 -11.06
N HIS A 170 2.46 23.75 -10.45
CA HIS A 170 1.04 23.48 -10.27
C HIS A 170 0.65 23.58 -8.78
N ALA A 171 -0.50 24.19 -8.51
CA ALA A 171 -1.15 24.16 -7.20
C ALA A 171 -1.96 22.85 -7.08
N PRO A 172 -1.87 22.13 -5.96
CA PRO A 172 -2.68 20.92 -5.78
C PRO A 172 -4.18 21.24 -5.79
N LEU A 173 -4.92 20.52 -6.63
CA LEU A 173 -6.37 20.51 -6.65
C LEU A 173 -6.89 19.45 -5.67
N CYS A 174 -7.68 19.87 -4.70
CA CYS A 174 -8.23 19.03 -3.64
C CYS A 174 -9.76 19.06 -3.68
N ILE A 175 -10.39 17.89 -3.58
CA ILE A 175 -11.84 17.77 -3.47
C ILE A 175 -12.23 16.99 -2.22
N THR A 176 -13.39 17.31 -1.65
CA THR A 176 -14.02 16.53 -0.58
C THR A 176 -15.32 15.94 -1.09
N VAL A 177 -15.41 14.61 -1.06
CA VAL A 177 -16.56 13.88 -1.58
C VAL A 177 -17.38 13.31 -0.42
N ALA A 178 -18.65 13.71 -0.33
CA ALA A 178 -19.63 13.07 0.54
C ALA A 178 -20.08 11.74 -0.06
N ILE A 179 -20.03 10.70 0.77
CA ILE A 179 -20.41 9.35 0.38
C ILE A 179 -21.56 8.93 1.29
N ALA A 180 -22.78 8.95 0.76
CA ALA A 180 -23.99 8.61 1.50
C ALA A 180 -24.06 7.11 1.83
N GLU A 181 -23.65 6.26 0.89
CA GLU A 181 -23.72 4.80 1.01
C GLU A 181 -22.34 4.21 0.75
N ARG A 182 -21.74 3.60 1.78
CA ARG A 182 -20.55 2.75 1.63
C ARG A 182 -21.01 1.31 1.62
N GLN A 183 -20.56 0.54 0.64
CA GLN A 183 -20.73 -0.90 0.73
C GLN A 183 -19.78 -1.41 1.82
N VAL A 184 -20.35 -1.82 2.95
CA VAL A 184 -19.58 -2.48 4.01
C VAL A 184 -19.23 -3.87 3.49
N VAL A 185 -17.94 -4.11 3.24
CA VAL A 185 -17.46 -5.45 2.92
C VAL A 185 -17.63 -6.31 4.17
N SER A 186 -18.44 -7.36 4.10
CA SER A 186 -18.69 -8.22 5.26
C SER A 186 -17.38 -8.89 5.72
N PRO A 187 -17.20 -9.15 7.03
CA PRO A 187 -16.03 -9.91 7.50
C PRO A 187 -15.90 -11.27 6.83
N ALA A 188 -17.02 -11.92 6.52
CA ALA A 188 -17.06 -13.19 5.79
C ALA A 188 -16.49 -13.04 4.37
N GLU A 189 -16.78 -11.92 3.70
CA GLU A 189 -16.25 -11.65 2.38
C GLU A 189 -14.78 -11.24 2.40
N LEU A 190 -14.34 -10.51 3.42
CA LEU A 190 -12.90 -10.29 3.66
C LEU A 190 -12.17 -11.61 3.91
N LEU A 191 -12.75 -12.51 4.71
CA LEU A 191 -12.21 -13.85 4.96
C LEU A 191 -12.19 -14.70 3.69
N HIS A 192 -13.27 -14.70 2.90
CA HIS A 192 -13.33 -15.39 1.62
C HIS A 192 -12.25 -14.88 0.67
N ARG A 193 -12.13 -13.56 0.51
CA ARG A 193 -11.07 -12.92 -0.29
C ARG A 193 -9.69 -13.29 0.23
N ALA A 194 -9.48 -13.30 1.55
CA ALA A 194 -8.20 -13.69 2.15
C ALA A 194 -7.86 -15.16 1.88
N SER A 195 -8.82 -16.08 2.01
CA SER A 195 -8.65 -17.51 1.72
C SER A 195 -8.36 -17.76 0.24
N ALA A 196 -8.98 -16.99 -0.66
CA ALA A 196 -8.80 -17.10 -2.10
C ALA A 196 -7.39 -16.67 -2.57
N LEU A 197 -6.62 -15.99 -1.72
CA LEU A 197 -5.18 -15.70 -1.97
C LEU A 197 -4.29 -16.94 -1.84
N GLY A 198 -4.86 -18.05 -1.39
CA GLY A 198 -4.17 -19.27 -1.02
C GLY A 198 -3.68 -19.24 0.42
N GLU A 199 -3.63 -20.41 1.05
CA GLU A 199 -2.76 -20.64 2.20
C GLU A 199 -1.33 -20.29 1.77
N PRO A 200 -0.53 -19.56 2.57
CA PRO A 200 0.88 -19.39 2.26
C PRO A 200 1.47 -20.79 2.12
N GLN A 201 1.92 -21.14 0.90
CA GLN A 201 2.67 -22.37 0.64
C GLN A 201 4.05 -22.24 1.29
N TYR A 202 4.10 -22.24 2.61
CA TYR A 202 5.29 -22.59 3.35
C TYR A 202 5.32 -24.12 3.37
N VAL A 203 5.85 -24.71 2.29
CA VAL A 203 6.47 -26.02 2.43
C VAL A 203 7.60 -25.80 3.41
N GLU A 204 7.53 -26.42 4.58
CA GLU A 204 8.59 -26.42 5.59
C GLU A 204 9.84 -27.11 5.04
N ASN A 205 10.51 -26.50 4.07
CA ASN A 205 11.93 -26.70 3.86
C ASN A 205 12.62 -25.91 4.98
N ILE A 206 12.59 -26.48 6.19
CA ILE A 206 13.49 -26.10 7.27
C ILE A 206 14.89 -26.44 6.78
N GLN A 207 15.50 -25.55 6.01
CA GLN A 207 16.96 -25.49 5.99
C GLN A 207 17.37 -25.33 7.46
N PRO A 208 18.21 -26.21 8.02
CA PRO A 208 18.69 -26.03 9.38
C PRO A 208 19.33 -24.65 9.42
N SER A 209 18.65 -23.73 10.12
CA SER A 209 19.11 -22.36 10.23
C SER A 209 20.55 -22.42 10.70
N LEU A 210 21.48 -21.83 9.94
CA LEU A 210 22.87 -21.70 10.35
C LEU A 210 22.91 -21.33 11.84
N PRO A 211 23.59 -22.10 12.69
CA PRO A 211 23.59 -21.86 14.13
C PRO A 211 23.94 -20.41 14.41
N LYS A 212 23.12 -19.73 15.21
CA LYS A 212 23.39 -18.35 15.62
C LYS A 212 24.82 -18.27 16.19
N SER A 213 25.59 -17.28 15.77
CA SER A 213 26.94 -17.08 16.30
C SER A 213 26.89 -16.95 17.82
N MET A 214 27.69 -17.74 18.54
CA MET A 214 27.86 -17.60 19.98
C MET A 214 28.97 -16.59 20.28
N GLN A 215 28.80 -15.80 21.34
CA GLN A 215 29.89 -14.96 21.84
C GLN A 215 30.85 -15.84 22.63
N TYR A 216 32.16 -15.80 22.34
CA TYR A 216 33.15 -16.62 23.05
C TYR A 216 33.11 -16.44 24.59
N LYS A 217 32.71 -15.26 25.06
CA LYS A 217 32.59 -14.92 26.49
C LYS A 217 31.53 -15.74 27.23
N THR A 218 30.62 -16.40 26.52
CA THR A 218 29.56 -17.21 27.13
C THR A 218 29.96 -18.67 27.32
N VAL A 219 31.16 -19.07 26.87
CA VAL A 219 31.66 -20.44 27.02
C VAL A 219 32.41 -20.52 28.35
N ASP A 220 31.99 -21.43 29.22
CA ASP A 220 32.71 -21.72 30.46
C ASP A 220 33.97 -22.55 30.14
N PRO A 221 35.18 -22.03 30.46
CA PRO A 221 36.43 -22.70 30.10
C PRO A 221 36.62 -24.03 30.83
N ASP A 222 36.11 -24.17 32.06
CA ASP A 222 36.27 -25.39 32.85
C ASP A 222 35.35 -26.49 32.30
N VAL A 223 34.09 -26.16 32.02
CA VAL A 223 33.15 -27.11 31.40
C VAL A 223 33.60 -27.51 30.00
N LEU A 224 34.12 -26.55 29.22
CA LEU A 224 34.68 -26.86 27.90
C LEU A 224 35.87 -27.82 28.01
N THR A 225 36.74 -27.61 29.00
CA THR A 225 37.90 -28.47 29.23
C THR A 225 37.47 -29.88 29.64
N THR A 226 36.48 -30.01 30.53
CA THR A 226 35.92 -31.32 30.92
C THR A 226 35.30 -32.05 29.74
N GLU A 227 34.44 -31.39 28.96
CA GLU A 227 33.80 -32.01 27.78
C GLU A 227 34.83 -32.40 26.71
N LEU A 228 35.88 -31.61 26.51
CA LEU A 228 36.98 -31.96 25.59
C LEU A 228 37.81 -33.15 26.08
N GLN A 229 37.95 -33.34 27.39
CA GLN A 229 38.67 -34.49 27.98
C GLN A 229 37.83 -35.77 27.93
N GLU A 230 36.51 -35.65 28.08
CA GLU A 230 35.57 -36.77 28.02
C GLU A 230 35.23 -37.18 26.58
N THR A 231 35.36 -36.27 25.62
CA THR A 231 35.17 -36.57 24.20
C THR A 231 36.39 -37.31 23.65
N PRO A 232 36.24 -38.50 23.05
CA PRO A 232 37.34 -39.19 22.40
C PRO A 232 37.98 -38.32 21.33
N THR A 233 39.31 -38.21 21.33
CA THR A 233 40.02 -37.49 20.27
C THR A 233 39.67 -38.13 18.92
N PRO A 234 39.21 -37.36 17.92
CA PRO A 234 38.92 -37.91 16.61
C PRO A 234 40.18 -38.61 16.08
N ILE A 235 40.03 -39.84 15.59
CA ILE A 235 41.16 -40.65 15.12
C ILE A 235 41.66 -40.03 13.81
N LEU A 236 42.69 -39.20 13.92
CA LEU A 236 43.42 -38.66 12.78
C LEU A 236 44.49 -39.69 12.39
N ALA A 237 44.11 -40.70 11.62
CA ALA A 237 45.10 -41.61 11.05
C ALA A 237 45.93 -40.83 10.01
N GLU A 238 47.25 -40.73 10.20
CA GLU A 238 48.16 -39.93 9.36
C GLU A 238 48.11 -40.26 7.86
N ASN A 239 47.49 -41.38 7.47
CA ASN A 239 47.41 -41.85 6.09
C ASN A 239 45.97 -42.18 5.62
N SER A 240 44.93 -41.75 6.33
CA SER A 240 43.53 -41.95 5.88
C SER A 240 43.08 -40.79 5.00
N GLU A 241 42.81 -41.06 3.72
CA GLU A 241 42.19 -40.12 2.77
C GLU A 241 40.74 -39.73 3.16
N VAL A 242 40.22 -40.22 4.29
CA VAL A 242 38.85 -39.96 4.74
C VAL A 242 38.88 -39.51 6.21
N CYS A 243 39.39 -38.31 6.46
CA CYS A 243 39.00 -37.57 7.66
C CYS A 243 37.72 -36.81 7.32
N ASP A 244 36.61 -37.20 7.93
CA ASP A 244 35.35 -36.46 7.81
C ASP A 244 35.45 -35.16 8.62
N VAL A 245 36.00 -34.14 7.97
CA VAL A 245 36.20 -32.80 8.53
C VAL A 245 34.87 -32.21 8.97
N GLU A 246 33.78 -32.50 8.26
CA GLU A 246 32.46 -31.95 8.59
C GLU A 246 31.90 -32.58 9.87
N ALA A 247 32.06 -33.89 10.06
CA ALA A 247 31.70 -34.56 11.31
C ALA A 247 32.54 -34.05 12.49
N ALA A 248 33.86 -33.88 12.32
CA ALA A 248 34.74 -33.37 13.36
C ALA A 248 34.39 -31.92 13.76
N VAL A 249 34.10 -31.06 12.77
CA VAL A 249 33.65 -29.67 13.00
C VAL A 249 32.29 -29.66 13.70
N THR A 250 31.35 -30.51 13.27
CA THR A 250 30.01 -30.61 13.87
C THR A 250 30.09 -31.03 15.34
N GLU A 251 30.94 -32.00 15.67
CA GLU A 251 31.14 -32.45 17.04
C GLU A 251 31.82 -31.39 17.91
N GLY A 252 32.83 -30.68 17.37
CA GLY A 252 33.43 -29.53 18.03
C GLY A 252 32.41 -28.44 18.35
N TYR A 253 31.50 -28.13 17.42
CA TYR A 253 30.41 -27.19 17.66
C TYR A 253 29.44 -27.67 18.75
N ARG A 254 29.11 -28.97 18.80
CA ARG A 254 28.25 -29.55 19.83
C ARG A 254 28.84 -29.34 21.22
N ILE A 255 30.14 -29.61 21.38
CA ILE A 255 30.87 -29.48 22.65
C ILE A 255 30.90 -28.02 23.13
N ILE A 256 31.24 -27.08 22.23
CA ILE A 256 31.26 -25.64 22.58
C ILE A 256 29.87 -25.15 22.99
N ARG A 257 28.79 -25.64 22.35
CA ARG A 257 27.41 -25.30 22.72
C ARG A 257 27.01 -25.88 24.07
N ALA A 258 27.41 -27.11 24.39
CA ALA A 258 27.15 -27.74 25.67
C ALA A 258 27.80 -26.93 26.81
N ALA A 259 29.06 -26.54 26.64
CA ALA A 259 29.77 -25.70 27.59
C ALA A 259 29.12 -24.31 27.78
N ALA A 260 28.67 -23.68 26.68
CA ALA A 260 27.96 -22.39 26.77
C ALA A 260 26.58 -22.51 27.43
N ALA A 261 25.85 -23.61 27.19
CA ALA A 261 24.55 -23.85 27.79
C ALA A 261 24.65 -24.14 29.29
N ALA A 262 25.67 -24.88 29.72
CA ALA A 262 25.96 -25.13 31.13
C ALA A 262 26.27 -23.81 31.88
N ALA A 263 27.09 -22.94 31.27
CA ALA A 263 27.40 -21.61 31.79
C ALA A 263 26.13 -20.76 31.97
N ALA A 264 25.27 -20.76 30.95
CA ALA A 264 24.00 -20.04 31.00
C ALA A 264 23.05 -20.61 32.08
N ALA A 265 22.99 -21.93 32.25
CA ALA A 265 22.19 -22.58 33.28
C ALA A 265 22.69 -22.23 34.70
N ALA A 266 24.01 -22.19 34.91
CA ALA A 266 24.63 -21.78 36.17
C ALA A 266 24.37 -20.29 36.48
N ALA A 267 24.45 -19.42 35.47
CA ALA A 267 24.12 -18.00 35.60
C ALA A 267 22.64 -17.77 35.96
N VAL A 268 21.73 -18.54 35.36
CA VAL A 268 20.28 -18.49 35.67
C VAL A 268 19.99 -19.02 37.08
N HIS A 269 20.72 -20.02 37.57
CA HIS A 269 20.58 -20.51 38.94
C HIS A 269 21.03 -19.47 39.98
N THR A 270 22.15 -18.79 39.72
CA THR A 270 22.68 -17.72 40.59
C THR A 270 21.75 -16.51 40.63
N THR A 271 21.10 -16.18 39.51
CA THR A 271 20.15 -15.06 39.41
C THR A 271 18.75 -15.39 39.95
N ARG A 272 18.38 -16.69 40.03
CA ARG A 272 17.07 -17.13 40.55
C ARG A 272 16.98 -17.19 42.07
N VAL A 273 18.09 -17.24 42.81
CA VAL A 273 18.05 -17.28 44.28
C VAL A 273 17.76 -15.91 44.89
N THR A 274 18.13 -14.81 44.23
CA THR A 274 17.93 -13.45 44.76
C THR A 274 16.55 -12.85 44.45
N ASN A 275 15.83 -13.31 43.43
CA ASN A 275 14.56 -12.71 43.00
C ASN A 275 13.29 -13.54 43.32
N ARG A 276 13.41 -14.68 44.02
CA ARG A 276 12.28 -15.62 44.22
C ARG A 276 11.40 -15.36 45.46
N GLN A 277 11.68 -14.34 46.27
CA GLN A 277 10.81 -13.99 47.40
C GLN A 277 9.71 -12.96 47.08
N GLN A 278 9.67 -12.37 45.87
CA GLN A 278 8.79 -11.23 45.63
C GLN A 278 7.74 -11.37 44.51
N VAL A 279 7.66 -12.49 43.77
CA VAL A 279 6.79 -12.58 42.57
C VAL A 279 5.86 -13.81 42.50
N THR A 280 5.90 -14.74 43.47
CA THR A 280 5.02 -15.93 43.47
C THR A 280 3.62 -15.68 44.05
N ALA A 281 2.95 -14.61 43.63
CA ALA A 281 1.53 -14.41 43.96
C ALA A 281 0.61 -14.20 42.74
N ASN A 282 1.08 -13.75 41.56
CA ASN A 282 0.13 -13.17 40.59
C ASN A 282 0.04 -13.74 39.16
N ASN A 283 0.83 -14.72 38.73
CA ASN A 283 0.78 -15.12 37.31
C ASN A 283 0.58 -16.63 37.09
N ALA A 284 -0.55 -17.13 37.56
CA ALA A 284 -1.23 -18.25 36.92
C ALA A 284 -2.32 -17.65 36.01
N TRP A 285 -1.98 -17.33 34.76
CA TRP A 285 -2.92 -16.89 33.73
C TRP A 285 -2.76 -17.75 32.47
N GLU A 286 -3.90 -18.11 31.89
CA GLU A 286 -4.22 -19.41 31.30
C GLU A 286 -3.75 -19.65 29.85
N SER A 287 -3.59 -20.94 29.56
CA SER A 287 -2.93 -21.56 28.39
C SER A 287 -3.86 -21.83 27.18
N LEU A 288 -4.95 -21.08 26.98
CA LEU A 288 -5.98 -21.46 25.98
C LEU A 288 -6.28 -20.44 24.88
N GLU A 289 -5.66 -19.26 24.87
CA GLU A 289 -5.91 -18.32 23.76
C GLU A 289 -5.08 -18.65 22.50
N PRO A 290 -5.69 -18.63 21.29
CA PRO A 290 -4.99 -18.86 20.04
C PRO A 290 -3.81 -17.89 19.90
N ARG A 291 -2.63 -18.44 19.59
CA ARG A 291 -1.35 -17.71 19.43
C ARG A 291 -1.48 -16.40 18.63
N TRP A 292 -2.36 -16.36 17.64
CA TRP A 292 -2.60 -15.20 16.78
C TRP A 292 -3.31 -14.03 17.47
N ARG A 293 -4.22 -14.31 18.41
CA ARG A 293 -4.90 -13.27 19.19
C ARG A 293 -3.88 -12.52 20.07
N ARG A 294 -2.99 -13.27 20.72
CA ARG A 294 -1.86 -12.72 21.49
C ARG A 294 -0.91 -11.87 20.65
N ILE A 295 -0.64 -12.24 19.40
CA ILE A 295 0.24 -11.46 18.51
C ILE A 295 -0.45 -10.16 18.08
N LEU A 296 -1.74 -10.18 17.78
CA LEU A 296 -2.49 -8.99 17.38
C LEU A 296 -2.68 -8.01 18.54
N GLU A 297 -2.85 -8.52 19.76
CA GLU A 297 -3.02 -7.70 20.96
C GLU A 297 -1.73 -7.02 21.45
N THR A 298 -0.55 -7.47 21.01
CA THR A 298 0.71 -6.82 21.41
C THR A 298 0.84 -5.39 20.88
N ASN A 299 0.12 -5.02 19.81
CA ASN A 299 0.20 -3.72 19.14
C ASN A 299 1.63 -3.28 18.76
N ASP A 300 2.58 -4.23 18.74
CA ASP A 300 3.99 -4.01 18.41
C ASP A 300 4.22 -4.51 16.98
N THR A 301 4.25 -3.55 16.06
CA THR A 301 4.41 -3.82 14.63
C THR A 301 5.69 -4.58 14.34
N LYS A 302 6.78 -4.37 15.09
CA LYS A 302 8.05 -5.10 14.90
C LYS A 302 7.94 -6.55 15.33
N MET A 303 7.24 -6.84 16.44
CA MET A 303 6.98 -8.23 16.84
C MET A 303 6.13 -8.96 15.81
N ILE A 304 5.06 -8.32 15.33
CA ILE A 304 4.18 -8.86 14.29
C ILE A 304 5.02 -9.24 13.04
N TRP A 305 5.87 -8.34 12.57
CA TRP A 305 6.74 -8.59 11.41
C TRP A 305 7.79 -9.69 11.66
N LYS A 306 8.37 -9.74 12.87
CA LYS A 306 9.34 -10.77 13.26
C LYS A 306 8.71 -12.16 13.30
N PHE A 307 7.45 -12.28 13.70
CA PHE A 307 6.73 -13.56 13.73
C PHE A 307 6.29 -14.05 12.35
N ILE A 308 6.10 -13.15 11.38
CA ILE A 308 5.72 -13.49 10.00
C ILE A 308 6.91 -14.08 9.20
N ASN A 309 8.16 -13.86 9.63
CA ASN A 309 9.41 -14.46 9.12
C ASN A 309 9.45 -14.75 7.59
N TRP A 310 9.03 -13.78 6.78
CA TRP A 310 8.92 -13.94 5.33
C TRP A 310 10.22 -13.50 4.63
N LYS A 311 10.96 -14.43 4.01
CA LYS A 311 12.22 -14.15 3.27
C LYS A 311 12.12 -14.19 1.74
N GLY A 312 10.96 -14.47 1.16
CA GLY A 312 10.67 -14.13 -0.25
C GLY A 312 11.44 -14.88 -1.35
N ASN A 313 11.97 -16.08 -1.11
CA ASN A 313 12.48 -16.93 -2.19
C ASN A 313 11.40 -17.90 -2.66
N VAL A 314 11.23 -18.03 -3.98
CA VAL A 314 10.39 -19.02 -4.65
C VAL A 314 11.31 -19.89 -5.51
N ASP A 315 11.30 -21.20 -5.29
CA ASP A 315 12.09 -22.17 -6.06
C ASP A 315 11.58 -22.26 -7.51
N GLN A 316 12.51 -22.30 -8.46
CA GLN A 316 12.24 -22.21 -9.91
C GLN A 316 11.87 -23.55 -10.59
N ASN A 317 11.71 -24.65 -9.85
CA ASN A 317 11.63 -26.01 -10.41
C ASN A 317 10.29 -26.72 -10.14
N MET A 318 9.16 -26.22 -10.65
CA MET A 318 7.89 -26.97 -10.63
C MET A 318 7.21 -26.90 -12.01
N ASP A 319 7.10 -28.06 -12.67
CA ASP A 319 6.50 -28.28 -13.99
C ASP A 319 4.96 -28.20 -14.00
N ASP A 320 4.32 -28.02 -12.84
CA ASP A 320 2.85 -28.00 -12.67
C ASP A 320 2.25 -26.58 -12.72
N ARG A 321 2.93 -25.64 -13.39
CA ARG A 321 2.47 -24.24 -13.45
C ARG A 321 1.28 -24.13 -14.43
N PRO A 322 0.11 -23.62 -14.01
CA PRO A 322 -0.96 -23.31 -14.94
C PRO A 322 -0.43 -22.31 -15.96
N ASN A 323 -0.80 -22.50 -17.23
CA ASN A 323 -0.38 -21.55 -18.25
C ASN A 323 -1.01 -20.18 -17.98
N GLU A 324 -0.43 -19.13 -18.58
CA GLU A 324 -0.81 -17.75 -18.30
C GLU A 324 -2.30 -17.46 -18.55
N ALA A 325 -2.91 -18.13 -19.54
CA ALA A 325 -4.33 -18.01 -19.83
C ALA A 325 -5.20 -18.65 -18.73
N GLN A 326 -4.84 -19.85 -18.26
CA GLN A 326 -5.52 -20.52 -17.15
C GLN A 326 -5.40 -19.73 -15.84
N PHE A 327 -4.22 -19.15 -15.61
CA PHE A 327 -4.01 -18.28 -14.46
C PHE A 327 -4.87 -17.02 -14.55
N LYS A 328 -4.93 -16.37 -15.72
CA LYS A 328 -5.74 -15.18 -15.96
C LYS A 328 -7.23 -15.45 -15.78
N GLU A 329 -7.76 -16.52 -16.38
CA GLU A 329 -9.18 -16.90 -16.26
C GLU A 329 -9.56 -17.23 -14.82
N HIS A 330 -8.75 -18.03 -14.13
CA HIS A 330 -8.97 -18.33 -12.72
C HIS A 330 -8.93 -17.07 -11.86
N LEU A 331 -7.99 -16.16 -12.14
CA LEU A 331 -7.86 -14.88 -11.45
C LEU A 331 -9.07 -13.97 -11.70
N GLU A 332 -9.57 -13.86 -12.93
CA GLU A 332 -10.75 -13.03 -13.26
C GLU A 332 -12.03 -13.53 -12.58
N ASN A 333 -12.25 -14.85 -12.55
CA ASN A 333 -13.40 -15.46 -11.86
C ASN A 333 -13.38 -15.23 -10.35
N LEU A 334 -12.18 -15.23 -9.76
CA LEU A 334 -11.98 -15.04 -8.33
C LEU A 334 -12.13 -13.57 -7.91
N LEU A 335 -11.88 -12.64 -8.84
CA LEU A 335 -12.04 -11.20 -8.64
C LEU A 335 -13.47 -10.69 -8.83
N ASN A 336 -14.35 -11.42 -9.55
CA ASN A 336 -15.71 -10.97 -9.87
C ASN A 336 -16.78 -12.06 -9.63
N PRO A 337 -17.06 -12.47 -8.37
CA PRO A 337 -18.07 -13.50 -8.10
C PRO A 337 -19.49 -12.97 -8.33
N GLU A 338 -20.29 -13.68 -9.13
CA GLU A 338 -21.60 -13.21 -9.65
C GLU A 338 -22.70 -12.98 -8.58
N HIS A 339 -22.51 -13.29 -7.29
CA HIS A 339 -23.63 -13.46 -6.32
C HIS A 339 -23.42 -12.94 -4.88
N ALA A 340 -22.93 -11.72 -4.64
CA ALA A 340 -22.79 -11.16 -3.28
C ALA A 340 -23.85 -10.10 -2.91
N ASN A 341 -25.07 -10.55 -2.57
CA ASN A 341 -26.17 -9.69 -2.08
C ASN A 341 -26.59 -10.09 -0.65
N THR A 342 -25.91 -9.66 0.43
CA THR A 342 -26.55 -9.50 1.77
C THR A 342 -25.69 -8.72 2.75
N THR A 343 -26.29 -7.77 3.48
CA THR A 343 -25.60 -6.77 4.32
C THR A 343 -25.95 -6.91 5.81
N THR A 344 -24.98 -6.64 6.70
CA THR A 344 -25.19 -6.33 8.13
C THR A 344 -24.12 -5.34 8.59
N SER A 345 -24.49 -4.40 9.47
CA SER A 345 -23.70 -3.20 9.80
C SER A 345 -22.60 -3.42 10.85
N CYS A 346 -21.52 -2.62 10.78
CA CYS A 346 -20.52 -2.48 11.84
C CYS A 346 -19.94 -1.05 11.83
N ASP A 347 -19.63 -0.52 13.02
CA ASP A 347 -19.19 0.87 13.28
C ASP A 347 -17.64 0.99 13.20
N VAL A 348 -17.12 2.00 12.49
CA VAL A 348 -15.69 2.09 12.09
C VAL A 348 -15.09 3.47 12.38
N SER A 349 -15.33 4.01 13.57
CA SER A 349 -14.71 5.26 14.04
C SER A 349 -13.17 5.22 14.24
N ALA A 350 -12.47 4.16 13.79
CA ALA A 350 -11.07 3.90 14.13
C ALA A 350 -10.12 3.49 12.97
N ALA A 351 -10.44 3.80 11.71
CA ALA A 351 -9.53 3.44 10.60
C ALA A 351 -8.32 4.40 10.48
N PRO A 352 -7.06 3.92 10.52
CA PRO A 352 -5.88 4.76 10.42
C PRO A 352 -5.59 5.22 8.98
N TYR A 353 -5.15 6.48 8.86
CA TYR A 353 -4.72 7.14 7.62
C TYR A 353 -3.43 6.51 7.06
N ILE A 354 -3.40 6.23 5.75
CA ILE A 354 -2.22 5.72 5.03
C ILE A 354 -1.86 6.77 3.96
N PRO A 355 -0.74 7.50 4.08
CA PRO A 355 -0.28 8.39 3.04
C PRO A 355 0.24 7.60 1.84
N ILE A 356 -0.21 7.97 0.64
CA ILE A 356 0.35 7.54 -0.64
C ILE A 356 1.45 8.55 -0.98
N LEU A 357 2.69 8.08 -1.19
CA LEU A 357 3.87 8.90 -1.50
C LEU A 357 4.33 8.55 -2.92
N ASP A 358 4.32 9.53 -3.82
CA ASP A 358 4.64 9.36 -5.25
C ASP A 358 6.07 9.78 -5.65
N ASP A 359 6.93 10.22 -4.72
CA ASP A 359 8.32 10.57 -5.05
C ASP A 359 9.33 9.56 -4.48
N LEU A 360 10.31 9.18 -5.31
CA LEU A 360 11.50 8.46 -4.87
C LEU A 360 12.35 9.39 -3.99
N PHE A 361 12.70 8.92 -2.79
CA PHE A 361 13.64 9.63 -1.92
C PHE A 361 14.92 9.97 -2.67
N THR A 362 15.29 11.25 -2.65
CA THR A 362 16.60 11.68 -3.12
C THR A 362 17.69 11.25 -2.12
N CYS A 363 18.91 11.04 -2.61
CA CYS A 363 20.07 10.75 -1.73
C CYS A 363 20.29 11.84 -0.67
N GLU A 364 19.84 13.06 -0.95
CA GLU A 364 19.96 14.22 -0.05
C GLU A 364 18.96 14.15 1.11
N GLU A 365 17.73 13.72 0.86
CA GLU A 365 16.71 13.49 1.89
C GLU A 365 17.10 12.34 2.83
N LEU A 366 17.63 11.25 2.27
CA LEU A 366 18.18 10.14 3.06
C LEU A 366 19.35 10.60 3.95
N SER A 367 20.19 11.49 3.45
CA SER A 367 21.34 12.02 4.20
C SER A 367 20.92 12.95 5.34
N GLN A 368 19.90 13.78 5.14
CA GLN A 368 19.34 14.67 6.17
C GLN A 368 18.63 13.91 7.30
N HIS A 369 17.94 12.81 6.99
CA HIS A 369 17.34 11.94 8.01
C HIS A 369 18.36 11.12 8.79
N CYS A 370 19.47 10.70 8.15
CA CYS A 370 20.54 10.00 8.84
C CYS A 370 21.36 10.91 9.77
N THR A 371 21.46 12.21 9.47
CA THR A 371 22.22 13.17 10.30
C THR A 371 21.42 13.69 11.50
N THR A 372 20.09 13.77 11.41
CA THR A 372 19.24 14.22 12.54
C THR A 372 19.09 13.20 13.67
N GLN A 373 19.50 11.94 13.47
CA GLN A 373 19.50 10.90 14.51
C GLN A 373 20.83 10.69 15.23
N ARG A 374 21.88 11.47 14.91
CA ARG A 374 23.12 11.43 15.68
C ARG A 374 23.35 12.73 16.43
N VAL A 375 23.35 12.56 17.76
CA VAL A 375 23.86 13.45 18.82
C VAL A 375 22.81 14.34 19.50
N ARG A 376 22.32 13.86 20.64
CA ARG A 376 22.75 14.44 21.92
C ARG A 376 23.28 13.33 22.84
N PRO A 377 24.42 13.55 23.53
CA PRO A 377 24.83 12.73 24.66
C PRO A 377 23.84 12.83 25.83
#